data_AF-A0A561EQW7-F1
#
_entry.id   AF-A0A561EQW7-F1
#
_cell.length_a   1.000
_cell.length_b   1.000
_cell.length_c   1.000
_cell.angle_alpha   90.00
_cell.angle_beta   90.00
_cell.angle_gamma   90.00
#
_symmetry.space_group_name_H-M   'P 1'
#
loop_
_entity.id
_entity.type
_entity.pdbx_description
1 polymer ?
#
loop_
_entity_poly.entity_id
_entity_poly.type
_entity_poly.pdbx_seq_one_letter_code
_entity_poly.pdbx_strand_id
1 'polypeptide(L)'
;MNRAELRAHLIRHRLAGPDIPTPRQKNLRSYRLFGQGDPGALMGLDPERRWGPGAVLDLMAERCGVHPDFSYGQGPDTIDPERTLDGLDRLAALVRRTARRRGTVLAGTGHPTKLTGFHAALARALEAAGCTLRTPARGTRFREPTPDGTRTCTLDYVRSVAVVRALDAPPSRAGRISSETLLHTHSAQPVRLALAALTEAGEPLPDLVLGDHGWLCGAGRLGIPAGGFADSNDPAPFVGEAEGTVEVVVPVDDGARPECYRALSDYVLQRADLAPYKD
;
A
#
# COMPACT_ATOMS: atom_id res chain seq x y z
N MET A 1 9.82 -9.43 -17.50
CA MET A 1 11.23 -9.15 -17.14
C MET A 1 11.69 -10.25 -16.21
N ASN A 2 12.92 -10.72 -16.36
CA ASN A 2 13.51 -11.61 -15.36
C ASN A 2 13.91 -10.82 -14.09
N ARG A 3 14.27 -11.53 -13.01
CA ARG A 3 14.59 -10.91 -11.71
C ARG A 3 15.74 -9.90 -11.80
N ALA A 4 16.77 -10.17 -12.59
CA ALA A 4 17.93 -9.27 -12.74
C ALA A 4 17.55 -7.98 -13.50
N GLU A 5 16.73 -8.09 -14.55
CA GLU A 5 16.19 -6.92 -15.27
C GLU A 5 15.33 -6.05 -14.36
N LEU A 6 14.49 -6.67 -13.53
CA LEU A 6 13.66 -5.95 -12.57
C LEU A 6 14.51 -5.28 -11.49
N ARG A 7 15.56 -5.93 -10.99
CA ARG A 7 16.52 -5.32 -10.07
C ARG A 7 17.13 -4.05 -10.65
N ALA A 8 17.58 -4.11 -11.91
CA ALA A 8 18.15 -2.95 -12.59
C ALA A 8 17.10 -1.84 -12.79
N HIS A 9 15.84 -2.20 -13.05
CA HIS A 9 14.72 -1.26 -13.13
C HIS A 9 14.46 -0.55 -11.79
N LEU A 10 14.43 -1.30 -10.69
CA LEU A 10 14.24 -0.74 -9.34
C LEU A 10 15.29 0.33 -9.03
N ILE A 11 16.57 0.02 -9.27
CA ILE A 11 17.70 0.93 -9.02
C ILE A 11 17.63 2.14 -9.95
N ARG A 12 17.42 1.92 -11.25
CA ARG A 12 17.36 3.01 -12.25
C ARG A 12 16.30 4.06 -11.92
N HIS A 13 15.15 3.60 -11.43
CA HIS A 13 14.02 4.47 -11.10
C HIS A 13 13.97 4.88 -9.64
N ARG A 14 14.98 4.50 -8.84
CA ARG A 14 15.09 4.76 -7.40
C ARG A 14 13.86 4.29 -6.61
N LEU A 15 13.23 3.21 -7.09
CA LEU A 15 12.18 2.49 -6.38
C LEU A 15 12.75 1.67 -5.21
N ALA A 16 13.95 1.13 -5.43
CA ALA A 16 14.80 0.53 -4.42
C ALA A 16 16.25 0.61 -4.92
N GLY A 17 17.21 0.68 -4.00
CA GLY A 17 18.62 0.92 -4.28
C GLY A 17 19.19 1.98 -3.34
N PRO A 18 20.45 2.37 -3.54
CA PRO A 18 21.02 3.51 -2.84
C PRO A 18 20.30 4.79 -3.23
N ASP A 19 20.36 5.77 -2.33
CA ASP A 19 19.85 7.12 -2.55
C ASP A 19 18.37 7.13 -3.00
N ILE A 20 17.46 6.49 -2.26
CA ILE A 20 16.02 6.64 -2.57
C ILE A 20 15.52 8.09 -2.32
N PRO A 21 14.42 8.53 -2.93
CA PRO A 21 13.87 9.88 -2.73
C PRO A 21 13.54 10.21 -1.28
N THR A 22 13.01 9.24 -0.52
CA THR A 22 12.75 9.40 0.91
C THR A 22 14.07 9.52 1.70
N PRO A 23 14.35 10.67 2.34
CA PRO A 23 15.64 10.90 2.98
C PRO A 23 15.68 10.33 4.40
N ARG A 24 16.89 10.08 4.91
CA ARG A 24 17.16 9.47 6.23
C ARG A 24 16.41 10.16 7.38
N GLN A 25 16.43 11.48 7.43
CA GLN A 25 15.78 12.25 8.49
C GLN A 25 14.25 12.08 8.51
N LYS A 26 13.63 11.82 7.35
CA LYS A 26 12.19 11.54 7.25
C LYS A 26 11.88 10.17 7.84
N ASN A 27 12.66 9.14 7.50
CA ASN A 27 12.58 7.80 8.07
C ASN A 27 12.68 7.85 9.60
N LEU A 28 13.75 8.45 10.13
CA LEU A 28 13.95 8.56 11.59
C LEU A 28 12.84 9.34 12.29
N ARG A 29 12.27 10.37 11.66
CA ARG A 29 11.11 11.09 12.21
C ARG A 29 9.89 10.18 12.28
N SER A 30 9.58 9.44 11.21
CA SER A 30 8.46 8.50 11.20
C SER A 30 8.61 7.39 12.25
N TYR A 31 9.82 6.84 12.42
CA TYR A 31 10.07 5.79 13.42
C TYR A 31 9.87 6.29 14.85
N ARG A 32 10.26 7.55 15.12
CA ARG A 32 9.99 8.20 16.42
C ARG A 32 8.51 8.40 16.65
N LEU A 33 7.77 8.91 15.66
CA LEU A 33 6.32 9.11 15.76
C LEU A 33 5.58 7.79 15.98
N PHE A 34 5.94 6.74 15.24
CA PHE A 34 5.38 5.40 15.43
C PHE A 34 5.62 4.90 16.85
N GLY A 35 6.85 5.00 17.37
CA GLY A 35 7.17 4.55 18.73
C GLY A 35 6.58 5.39 19.86
N GLN A 36 6.07 6.59 19.53
CA GLN A 36 5.28 7.43 20.42
C GLN A 36 3.78 7.13 20.34
N GLY A 37 3.34 6.25 19.43
CA GLY A 37 1.94 5.93 19.22
C GLY A 37 1.18 7.01 18.47
N ASP A 38 1.86 7.82 17.64
CA ASP A 38 1.19 8.82 16.81
C ASP A 38 0.14 8.16 15.90
N PRO A 39 -1.14 8.58 15.96
CA PRO A 39 -2.21 7.93 15.20
C PRO A 39 -1.99 7.93 13.68
N GLY A 40 -1.34 8.96 13.14
CA GLY A 40 -1.02 9.06 11.72
C GLY A 40 0.08 8.07 11.31
N ALA A 41 1.11 7.94 12.13
CA ALA A 41 2.20 6.98 11.91
C ALA A 41 1.74 5.53 12.11
N LEU A 42 0.77 5.28 13.00
CA LEU A 42 0.19 3.94 13.21
C LEU A 42 -0.66 3.48 12.03
N MET A 43 -1.19 4.40 11.21
CA MET A 43 -2.02 4.09 10.03
C MET A 43 -3.20 3.17 10.35
N GLY A 44 -3.71 3.22 11.58
CA GLY A 44 -4.81 2.37 12.05
C GLY A 44 -4.43 0.96 12.54
N LEU A 45 -3.13 0.63 12.61
CA LEU A 45 -2.62 -0.56 13.30
C LEU A 45 -2.86 -0.50 14.81
N ASP A 46 -2.97 -1.66 15.48
CA ASP A 46 -2.73 -1.82 16.93
C ASP A 46 -1.51 -2.72 17.08
N PRO A 47 -0.33 -2.19 17.41
CA PRO A 47 0.81 -3.05 17.69
C PRO A 47 0.56 -3.87 18.97
N GLU A 48 0.82 -5.18 18.94
CA GLU A 48 0.64 -6.06 20.10
C GLU A 48 1.54 -5.68 21.28
N ARG A 49 2.71 -5.09 20.96
CA ARG A 49 3.68 -4.60 21.92
C ARG A 49 4.10 -3.17 21.61
N ARG A 50 4.72 -2.52 22.60
CA ARG A 50 5.35 -1.22 22.36
C ARG A 50 6.62 -1.37 21.54
N TRP A 51 6.67 -0.68 20.41
CA TRP A 51 7.86 -0.56 19.58
C TRP A 51 8.57 0.76 19.86
N GLY A 52 9.70 0.71 20.58
CA GLY A 52 10.55 1.89 20.71
C GLY A 52 11.18 2.26 19.35
N PRO A 53 11.57 3.53 19.12
CA PRO A 53 12.17 3.95 17.85
C PRO A 53 13.35 3.05 17.45
N GLY A 54 14.17 2.65 18.43
CA GLY A 54 15.24 1.65 18.32
C GLY A 54 14.81 0.39 17.55
N ALA A 55 13.85 -0.32 18.14
CA ALA A 55 13.31 -1.56 17.59
C ALA A 55 12.63 -1.36 16.24
N VAL A 56 12.02 -0.19 16.00
CA VAL A 56 11.48 0.14 14.67
C VAL A 56 12.60 0.24 13.65
N LEU A 57 13.72 0.92 13.95
CA LEU A 57 14.83 0.99 13.01
C LEU A 57 15.43 -0.38 12.73
N ASP A 58 15.63 -1.21 13.77
CA ASP A 58 16.15 -2.57 13.60
C ASP A 58 15.26 -3.39 12.67
N LEU A 59 13.93 -3.32 12.87
CA LEU A 59 12.96 -3.95 11.98
C LEU A 59 13.04 -3.39 10.57
N MET A 60 13.13 -2.07 10.41
CA MET A 60 13.18 -1.46 9.07
C MET A 60 14.49 -1.80 8.35
N ALA A 61 15.61 -1.94 9.06
CA ALA A 61 16.87 -2.44 8.50
C ALA A 61 16.73 -3.92 8.09
N GLU A 62 16.01 -4.72 8.87
CA GLU A 62 15.68 -6.12 8.55
C GLU A 62 14.69 -6.24 7.39
N ARG A 63 13.69 -5.36 7.25
CA ARG A 63 12.60 -5.54 6.28
C ARG A 63 12.82 -4.76 5.00
N CYS A 64 13.34 -3.54 5.11
CA CYS A 64 13.59 -2.64 3.99
C CYS A 64 15.06 -2.59 3.60
N GLY A 65 16.00 -2.85 4.52
CA GLY A 65 17.43 -2.64 4.26
C GLY A 65 17.88 -1.18 4.38
N VAL A 66 17.17 -0.37 5.15
CA VAL A 66 17.60 1.00 5.50
C VAL A 66 18.87 0.98 6.34
N HIS A 67 19.58 2.11 6.41
CA HIS A 67 20.79 2.21 7.22
C HIS A 67 20.50 1.92 8.72
N PRO A 68 21.16 0.94 9.38
CA PRO A 68 20.79 0.49 10.72
C PRO A 68 21.27 1.41 11.86
N ASP A 69 22.09 2.42 11.56
CA ASP A 69 22.66 3.31 12.60
C ASP A 69 21.81 4.56 12.85
N PHE A 70 21.39 4.77 14.10
CA PHE A 70 20.73 6.01 14.55
C PHE A 70 21.62 7.25 14.51
N SER A 71 22.94 7.08 14.63
CA SER A 71 23.91 8.18 14.59
C SER A 71 23.97 8.83 13.20
N TYR A 72 23.66 8.04 12.16
CA TYR A 72 23.44 8.53 10.81
C TYR A 72 22.07 9.24 10.71
N GLY A 73 22.06 10.51 11.10
CA GLY A 73 20.83 11.29 11.29
C GLY A 73 20.26 11.97 10.05
N GLN A 74 21.05 12.19 9.00
CA GLN A 74 20.66 12.94 7.80
C GLN A 74 21.39 12.42 6.56
N GLY A 75 20.78 12.60 5.39
CA GLY A 75 21.33 12.22 4.10
C GLY A 75 20.43 11.26 3.32
N PRO A 76 20.96 10.62 2.25
CA PRO A 76 20.25 9.57 1.54
C PRO A 76 19.97 8.35 2.44
N ASP A 77 18.91 7.62 2.14
CA ASP A 77 18.68 6.29 2.71
C ASP A 77 18.61 5.25 1.57
N THR A 78 18.42 3.99 1.93
CA THR A 78 18.39 2.86 1.01
C THR A 78 17.16 2.00 1.25
N ILE A 79 16.58 1.46 0.17
CA ILE A 79 15.78 0.23 0.23
C ILE A 79 16.60 -0.83 -0.50
N ASP A 80 16.85 -1.98 0.12
CA ASP A 80 17.57 -3.08 -0.51
C ASP A 80 16.72 -3.67 -1.66
N PRO A 81 17.19 -3.62 -2.92
CA PRO A 81 16.46 -4.16 -4.05
C PRO A 81 16.14 -5.65 -3.94
N GLU A 82 16.97 -6.45 -3.26
CA GLU A 82 16.68 -7.88 -3.09
C GLU A 82 15.49 -8.10 -2.15
N ARG A 83 15.37 -7.29 -1.09
CA ARG A 83 14.21 -7.33 -0.20
C ARG A 83 12.92 -6.92 -0.90
N THR A 84 12.99 -5.95 -1.81
CA THR A 84 11.86 -5.61 -2.69
C THR A 84 11.48 -6.80 -3.58
N LEU A 85 12.45 -7.43 -4.24
CA LEU A 85 12.19 -8.56 -5.15
C LEU A 85 11.62 -9.78 -4.40
N ASP A 86 12.12 -10.06 -3.19
CA ASP A 86 11.59 -11.12 -2.34
C ASP A 86 10.16 -10.80 -1.86
N GLY A 87 9.89 -9.54 -1.50
CA GLY A 87 8.53 -9.06 -1.24
C GLY A 87 7.60 -9.27 -2.43
N LEU A 88 8.04 -8.95 -3.64
CA LEU A 88 7.25 -9.16 -4.86
C LEU A 88 6.98 -10.64 -5.14
N ASP A 89 7.96 -11.52 -4.89
CA ASP A 89 7.77 -12.98 -5.01
C ASP A 89 6.75 -13.49 -3.97
N ARG A 90 6.76 -12.98 -2.74
CA ARG A 90 5.74 -13.29 -1.71
C ARG A 90 4.36 -12.75 -2.09
N LEU A 91 4.28 -11.54 -2.64
CA LEU A 91 3.03 -10.95 -3.12
C LEU A 91 2.46 -11.75 -4.30
N ALA A 92 3.29 -12.21 -5.22
CA ALA A 92 2.89 -13.10 -6.31
C ALA A 92 2.33 -14.43 -5.78
N ALA A 93 2.92 -15.00 -4.74
CA ALA A 93 2.39 -16.19 -4.09
C ALA A 93 1.01 -15.93 -3.45
N LEU A 94 0.82 -14.79 -2.78
CA LEU A 94 -0.48 -14.38 -2.22
C LEU A 94 -1.54 -14.22 -3.32
N VAL A 95 -1.23 -13.48 -4.37
CA VAL A 95 -2.11 -13.28 -5.53
C VAL A 95 -2.48 -14.62 -6.19
N ARG A 96 -1.50 -15.52 -6.40
CA ARG A 96 -1.75 -16.87 -6.95
C ARG A 96 -2.67 -17.69 -6.04
N ARG A 97 -2.47 -17.65 -4.72
CA ARG A 97 -3.32 -18.38 -3.76
C ARG A 97 -4.77 -17.89 -3.84
N THR A 98 -4.99 -16.58 -3.90
CA THR A 98 -6.33 -15.99 -4.02
C THR A 98 -7.00 -16.38 -5.35
N ALA A 99 -6.26 -16.33 -6.47
CA ALA A 99 -6.75 -16.74 -7.78
C ALA A 99 -7.21 -18.21 -7.80
N ARG A 100 -6.39 -19.13 -7.26
CA ARG A 100 -6.73 -20.57 -7.20
C ARG A 100 -8.01 -20.86 -6.42
N ARG A 101 -8.32 -20.03 -5.42
CA ARG A 101 -9.52 -20.15 -4.60
C ARG A 101 -10.71 -19.39 -5.18
N ARG A 102 -10.52 -18.62 -6.26
CA ARG A 102 -11.52 -17.70 -6.82
C ARG A 102 -12.08 -16.76 -5.75
N GLY A 103 -11.18 -16.25 -4.89
CA GLY A 103 -11.54 -15.46 -3.73
C GLY A 103 -12.19 -14.12 -4.07
N THR A 104 -12.74 -13.48 -3.06
CA THR A 104 -13.26 -12.10 -3.12
C THR A 104 -12.12 -11.12 -2.82
N VAL A 105 -11.98 -10.06 -3.61
CA VAL A 105 -10.87 -9.11 -3.53
C VAL A 105 -11.39 -7.69 -3.41
N LEU A 106 -10.81 -6.93 -2.49
CA LEU A 106 -10.94 -5.48 -2.41
C LEU A 106 -9.58 -4.86 -2.70
N ALA A 107 -9.53 -3.87 -3.59
CA ALA A 107 -8.31 -3.13 -3.89
C ALA A 107 -8.48 -1.66 -3.51
N GLY A 108 -7.50 -1.07 -2.85
CA GLY A 108 -7.51 0.34 -2.49
C GLY A 108 -6.11 0.90 -2.36
N THR A 109 -5.97 2.22 -2.49
CA THR A 109 -4.67 2.88 -2.37
C THR A 109 -4.79 4.19 -1.62
N GLY A 110 -3.81 4.46 -0.76
CA GLY A 110 -3.56 5.75 -0.16
C GLY A 110 -2.71 6.65 -1.06
N HIS A 111 -2.13 6.13 -2.16
CA HIS A 111 -1.30 6.87 -3.11
C HIS A 111 -1.93 6.92 -4.52
N PRO A 112 -3.12 7.54 -4.70
CA PRO A 112 -3.99 7.33 -5.86
C PRO A 112 -3.45 7.86 -7.18
N THR A 113 -2.52 8.81 -7.16
CA THR A 113 -1.88 9.31 -8.38
C THR A 113 -0.68 8.46 -8.81
N LYS A 114 -0.19 7.56 -7.95
CA LYS A 114 1.05 6.77 -8.15
C LYS A 114 0.77 5.29 -8.33
N LEU A 115 0.06 4.67 -7.37
CA LEU A 115 -0.06 3.22 -7.24
C LEU A 115 -1.35 2.62 -7.82
N THR A 116 -2.33 3.45 -8.19
CA THR A 116 -3.60 2.97 -8.78
C THR A 116 -3.37 2.04 -9.98
N GLY A 117 -2.40 2.36 -10.83
CA GLY A 117 -2.07 1.54 -12.01
C GLY A 117 -1.60 0.13 -11.65
N PHE A 118 -0.76 0.01 -10.62
CA PHE A 118 -0.24 -1.26 -10.10
C PHE A 118 -1.37 -2.12 -9.52
N HIS A 119 -2.13 -1.57 -8.57
CA HIS A 119 -3.21 -2.31 -7.91
C HIS A 119 -4.32 -2.70 -8.89
N ALA A 120 -4.68 -1.82 -9.84
CA ALA A 120 -5.68 -2.13 -10.86
C ALA A 120 -5.24 -3.27 -11.79
N ALA A 121 -3.94 -3.39 -12.09
CA ALA A 121 -3.42 -4.50 -12.91
C ALA A 121 -3.58 -5.84 -12.19
N LEU A 122 -3.27 -5.89 -10.89
CA LEU A 122 -3.46 -7.09 -10.07
C LEU A 122 -4.93 -7.46 -9.91
N ALA A 123 -5.78 -6.48 -9.57
CA ALA A 123 -7.22 -6.69 -9.40
C ALA A 123 -7.87 -7.23 -10.69
N ARG A 124 -7.55 -6.63 -11.85
CA ARG A 124 -8.07 -7.10 -13.14
C ARG A 124 -7.62 -8.53 -13.48
N ALA A 125 -6.37 -8.89 -13.18
CA ALA A 125 -5.89 -10.24 -13.43
C ALA A 125 -6.56 -11.28 -12.51
N LEU A 126 -6.82 -10.92 -11.25
CA LEU A 126 -7.60 -11.74 -10.33
C LEU A 126 -9.04 -11.92 -10.82
N GLU A 127 -9.69 -10.85 -11.28
CA GLU A 127 -11.02 -10.91 -11.89
C GLU A 127 -11.05 -11.84 -13.11
N ALA A 128 -10.08 -11.72 -14.01
CA ALA A 128 -9.94 -12.60 -15.17
C ALA A 128 -9.70 -14.07 -14.79
N ALA A 129 -9.10 -14.33 -13.63
CA ALA A 129 -8.92 -15.67 -13.07
C ALA A 129 -10.19 -16.22 -12.35
N GLY A 130 -11.28 -15.44 -12.32
CA GLY A 130 -12.56 -15.81 -11.72
C GLY A 130 -12.76 -15.37 -10.28
N CYS A 131 -11.90 -14.48 -9.74
CA CYS A 131 -12.14 -13.85 -8.44
C CYS A 131 -13.26 -12.81 -8.53
N THR A 132 -13.92 -12.53 -7.40
CA THR A 132 -14.93 -11.47 -7.31
C THR A 132 -14.31 -10.16 -6.84
N LEU A 133 -14.34 -9.10 -7.65
CA LEU A 133 -13.94 -7.77 -7.20
C LEU A 133 -15.08 -7.05 -6.50
N ARG A 134 -14.80 -6.44 -5.35
CA ARG A 134 -15.76 -5.62 -4.59
C ARG A 134 -15.41 -4.14 -4.67
N THR A 135 -16.41 -3.30 -4.87
CA THR A 135 -16.28 -1.83 -4.83
C THR A 135 -17.32 -1.19 -3.89
N PRO A 136 -17.33 -1.55 -2.59
CA PRO A 136 -18.33 -1.10 -1.61
C PRO A 136 -18.17 0.38 -1.25
N ALA A 137 -19.18 0.95 -0.58
CA ALA A 137 -19.12 2.30 0.01
C ALA A 137 -18.76 3.44 -0.98
N ARG A 138 -18.95 3.26 -2.29
CA ARG A 138 -18.74 4.36 -3.25
C ARG A 138 -19.69 5.51 -2.90
N GLY A 139 -19.15 6.72 -2.85
CA GLY A 139 -19.90 7.93 -2.56
C GLY A 139 -20.11 8.18 -1.07
N THR A 140 -19.70 7.24 -0.19
CA THR A 140 -19.70 7.45 1.25
C THR A 140 -18.84 8.66 1.58
N ARG A 141 -19.39 9.59 2.36
CA ARG A 141 -18.71 10.82 2.78
C ARG A 141 -18.15 10.63 4.17
N PHE A 142 -16.97 11.17 4.41
CA PHE A 142 -16.32 11.15 5.71
C PHE A 142 -15.42 12.37 5.88
N ARG A 143 -14.87 12.56 7.08
CA ARG A 143 -13.98 13.67 7.39
C ARG A 143 -12.59 13.13 7.69
N GLU A 144 -11.58 13.64 7.00
CA GLU A 144 -10.17 13.39 7.34
C GLU A 144 -9.59 14.58 8.11
N PRO A 145 -8.77 14.35 9.15
CA PRO A 145 -8.02 15.41 9.81
C PRO A 145 -7.05 16.10 8.85
N THR A 146 -6.92 17.41 8.99
CA THR A 146 -5.92 18.25 8.31
C THR A 146 -5.22 19.13 9.34
N PRO A 147 -4.03 19.71 9.05
CA PRO A 147 -3.42 20.69 9.93
C PRO A 147 -4.36 21.82 10.36
N ASP A 148 -5.25 22.26 9.47
CA ASP A 148 -6.20 23.36 9.69
C ASP A 148 -7.61 22.92 10.13
N GLY A 149 -7.80 21.65 10.53
CA GLY A 149 -9.10 21.13 10.98
C GLY A 149 -9.50 19.82 10.32
N THR A 150 -10.57 19.82 9.52
CA THR A 150 -11.04 18.60 8.83
C THR A 150 -11.42 18.89 7.39
N ARG A 151 -11.12 17.93 6.51
CA ARG A 151 -11.53 17.92 5.11
C ARG A 151 -12.67 16.94 4.88
N THR A 152 -13.72 17.40 4.19
CA THR A 152 -14.78 16.51 3.73
C THR A 152 -14.29 15.74 2.50
N CYS A 153 -14.27 14.42 2.63
CA CYS A 153 -13.81 13.49 1.62
C CYS A 153 -14.94 12.55 1.20
N THR A 154 -14.73 11.83 0.10
CA THR A 154 -15.55 10.69 -0.27
C THR A 154 -14.70 9.52 -0.73
N LEU A 155 -15.19 8.30 -0.48
CA LEU A 155 -14.64 7.10 -1.06
C LEU A 155 -15.13 6.96 -2.49
N ASP A 156 -14.21 6.90 -3.44
CA ASP A 156 -14.50 6.71 -4.85
C ASP A 156 -13.64 5.58 -5.40
N TYR A 157 -13.75 5.28 -6.68
CA TYR A 157 -12.88 4.29 -7.33
C TYR A 157 -12.43 4.75 -8.70
N VAL A 158 -11.13 4.58 -8.95
CA VAL A 158 -10.54 4.70 -10.27
C VAL A 158 -10.31 3.28 -10.79
N ARG A 159 -11.05 2.91 -11.84
CA ARG A 159 -11.23 1.50 -12.25
C ARG A 159 -11.87 0.71 -11.08
N SER A 160 -11.21 -0.33 -10.58
CA SER A 160 -11.64 -1.14 -9.44
C SER A 160 -10.87 -0.85 -8.15
N VAL A 161 -10.03 0.20 -8.13
CA VAL A 161 -9.22 0.55 -6.95
C VAL A 161 -9.88 1.69 -6.20
N ALA A 162 -10.17 1.47 -4.93
CA ALA A 162 -10.70 2.45 -4.02
C ALA A 162 -9.68 3.58 -3.76
N VAL A 163 -10.17 4.83 -3.82
CA VAL A 163 -9.37 6.05 -3.64
C VAL A 163 -10.15 7.05 -2.80
N VAL A 164 -9.43 7.95 -2.12
CA VAL A 164 -10.05 9.08 -1.43
C VAL A 164 -10.06 10.30 -2.32
N ARG A 165 -11.20 10.99 -2.37
CA ARG A 165 -11.37 12.23 -3.14
C ARG A 165 -11.83 13.38 -2.24
N ALA A 166 -11.18 14.53 -2.36
CA ALA A 166 -11.59 15.78 -1.75
C ALA A 166 -12.92 16.26 -2.35
N LEU A 167 -13.86 16.69 -1.49
CA LEU A 167 -15.14 17.30 -1.93
C LEU A 167 -15.13 18.84 -1.84
N ASP A 168 -14.14 19.40 -1.16
CA ASP A 168 -13.90 20.84 -1.01
C ASP A 168 -12.98 21.44 -2.09
N ALA A 169 -12.43 20.59 -2.98
CA ALA A 169 -11.65 21.02 -4.13
C ALA A 169 -12.56 21.61 -5.24
N PRO A 170 -12.08 22.58 -6.04
CA PRO A 170 -12.84 23.14 -7.16
C PRO A 170 -13.32 22.03 -8.11
N PRO A 171 -14.57 22.09 -8.63
CA PRO A 171 -15.08 21.06 -9.51
C PRO A 171 -14.22 20.94 -10.78
N SER A 172 -13.85 19.70 -11.14
CA SER A 172 -13.19 19.43 -12.41
C SER A 172 -14.13 19.80 -13.56
N ARG A 173 -13.59 20.35 -14.65
CA ARG A 173 -14.36 20.86 -15.81
C ARG A 173 -15.15 19.80 -16.60
N ALA A 174 -15.35 18.56 -16.14
CA ALA A 174 -15.98 17.53 -16.95
C ALA A 174 -16.69 16.37 -16.20
N GLY A 175 -16.99 16.49 -14.90
CA GLY A 175 -17.63 15.38 -14.15
C GLY A 175 -16.80 14.09 -14.07
N ARG A 176 -15.53 14.14 -14.49
CA ARG A 176 -14.54 13.06 -14.34
C ARG A 176 -13.73 13.30 -13.07
N ILE A 177 -13.35 12.23 -12.38
CA ILE A 177 -12.36 12.28 -11.30
C ILE A 177 -11.10 12.96 -11.84
N SER A 178 -10.78 14.15 -11.32
CA SER A 178 -9.53 14.84 -11.61
C SER A 178 -8.46 14.34 -10.66
N SER A 179 -7.22 14.16 -11.15
CA SER A 179 -6.06 13.88 -10.31
C SER A 179 -5.87 14.91 -9.19
N GLU A 180 -6.32 16.15 -9.41
CA GLU A 180 -6.25 17.24 -8.42
C GLU A 180 -7.21 17.05 -7.24
N THR A 181 -8.25 16.23 -7.42
CA THR A 181 -9.21 15.91 -6.35
C THR A 181 -8.82 14.64 -5.58
N LEU A 182 -7.92 13.82 -6.12
CA LEU A 182 -7.47 12.59 -5.49
C LEU A 182 -6.49 12.89 -4.35
N LEU A 183 -6.75 12.32 -3.18
CA LEU A 183 -5.99 12.60 -1.97
C LEU A 183 -5.03 11.47 -1.64
N HIS A 184 -3.78 11.85 -1.37
CA HIS A 184 -2.86 11.01 -0.63
C HIS A 184 -3.36 10.84 0.80
N THR A 185 -3.45 9.62 1.31
CA THR A 185 -3.90 9.34 2.68
C THR A 185 -3.18 8.15 3.29
N HIS A 186 -2.82 8.27 4.57
CA HIS A 186 -2.35 7.15 5.40
C HIS A 186 -3.47 6.57 6.28
N SER A 187 -4.68 7.12 6.19
CA SER A 187 -5.80 6.76 7.05
C SER A 187 -6.29 5.33 6.76
N ALA A 188 -6.60 4.58 7.82
CA ALA A 188 -7.34 3.31 7.71
C ALA A 188 -8.86 3.51 7.57
N GLN A 189 -9.37 4.74 7.68
CA GLN A 189 -10.79 5.02 7.59
C GLN A 189 -11.42 4.56 6.26
N PRO A 190 -10.81 4.77 5.08
CA PRO A 190 -11.36 4.31 3.80
C PRO A 190 -11.63 2.79 3.76
N VAL A 191 -10.66 1.98 4.21
CA VAL A 191 -10.83 0.52 4.22
C VAL A 191 -11.87 0.09 5.26
N ARG A 192 -11.92 0.74 6.43
CA ARG A 192 -12.95 0.45 7.44
C ARG A 192 -14.35 0.75 6.93
N LEU A 193 -14.55 1.85 6.21
CA LEU A 193 -15.84 2.20 5.60
C LEU A 193 -16.25 1.19 4.52
N ALA A 194 -15.29 0.79 3.68
CA ALA A 194 -15.52 -0.22 2.65
C ALA A 194 -15.97 -1.57 3.24
N LEU A 195 -15.27 -2.03 4.28
CA LEU A 195 -15.58 -3.31 4.95
C LEU A 195 -16.89 -3.24 5.74
N ALA A 196 -17.15 -2.13 6.45
CA ALA A 196 -18.40 -1.92 7.16
C ALA A 196 -19.60 -1.97 6.20
N ALA A 197 -19.51 -1.33 5.02
CA ALA A 197 -20.59 -1.36 4.04
C ALA A 197 -20.86 -2.77 3.48
N LEU A 198 -19.83 -3.63 3.33
CA LEU A 198 -20.04 -5.03 2.98
C LEU A 198 -20.82 -5.76 4.08
N THR A 199 -20.41 -5.59 5.34
CA THR A 199 -21.09 -6.18 6.49
C THR A 199 -22.54 -5.72 6.62
N GLU A 200 -22.79 -4.41 6.48
CA GLU A 200 -24.14 -3.83 6.53
C GLU A 200 -25.05 -4.34 5.39
N ALA A 201 -24.48 -4.59 4.21
CA ALA A 201 -25.19 -5.18 3.08
C ALA A 201 -25.38 -6.71 3.20
N GLY A 202 -24.87 -7.35 4.25
CA GLY A 202 -24.88 -8.81 4.40
C GLY A 202 -23.98 -9.54 3.39
N GLU A 203 -23.02 -8.83 2.79
CA GLU A 203 -22.05 -9.40 1.85
C GLU A 203 -20.85 -10.02 2.60
N PRO A 204 -20.25 -11.10 2.07
CA PRO A 204 -19.04 -11.66 2.66
C PRO A 204 -17.88 -10.66 2.61
N LEU A 205 -17.06 -10.66 3.66
CA LEU A 205 -15.80 -9.91 3.68
C LEU A 205 -14.84 -10.45 2.60
N PRO A 206 -13.93 -9.60 2.06
CA PRO A 206 -12.97 -10.05 1.06
C PRO A 206 -11.99 -11.07 1.63
N ASP A 207 -11.60 -12.04 0.81
CA ASP A 207 -10.52 -13.00 1.10
C ASP A 207 -9.13 -12.35 0.99
N LEU A 208 -9.04 -11.19 0.33
CA LEU A 208 -7.80 -10.42 0.17
C LEU A 208 -8.08 -8.92 0.01
N VAL A 209 -7.36 -8.10 0.75
CA VAL A 209 -7.19 -6.66 0.48
C VAL A 209 -5.84 -6.41 -0.17
N LEU A 210 -5.86 -5.88 -1.39
CA LEU A 210 -4.67 -5.32 -2.05
C LEU A 210 -4.58 -3.83 -1.74
N GLY A 211 -3.44 -3.35 -1.25
CA GLY A 211 -3.28 -1.91 -1.03
C GLY A 211 -1.94 -1.47 -0.47
N ASP A 212 -1.93 -0.29 0.14
CA ASP A 212 -0.78 0.37 0.74
C ASP A 212 -1.22 1.21 1.95
N HIS A 213 -0.27 1.66 2.76
CA HIS A 213 -0.51 2.49 3.96
C HIS A 213 -1.62 1.95 4.89
N GLY A 214 -2.64 2.76 5.16
CA GLY A 214 -3.79 2.44 6.01
C GLY A 214 -4.73 1.38 5.44
N TRP A 215 -4.67 1.08 4.14
CA TRP A 215 -5.41 -0.07 3.58
C TRP A 215 -4.87 -1.39 4.12
N LEU A 216 -3.54 -1.52 4.19
CA LEU A 216 -2.90 -2.72 4.74
C LEU A 216 -3.17 -2.84 6.24
N CYS A 217 -2.84 -1.81 7.00
CA CYS A 217 -2.95 -1.82 8.46
C CYS A 217 -4.41 -1.95 8.92
N GLY A 218 -5.32 -1.23 8.27
CA GLY A 218 -6.75 -1.24 8.59
C GLY A 218 -7.44 -2.57 8.30
N ALA A 219 -7.12 -3.21 7.17
CA ALA A 219 -7.64 -4.54 6.83
C ALA A 219 -7.06 -5.62 7.75
N GLY A 220 -5.74 -5.61 7.94
CA GLY A 220 -5.04 -6.57 8.80
C GLY A 220 -5.57 -6.55 10.24
N ARG A 221 -5.79 -5.35 10.80
CA ARG A 221 -6.37 -5.20 12.16
C ARG A 221 -7.77 -5.80 12.29
N LEU A 222 -8.50 -5.96 11.19
CA LEU A 222 -9.81 -6.59 11.15
C LEU A 222 -9.74 -8.09 10.80
N GLY A 223 -8.53 -8.68 10.80
CA GLY A 223 -8.29 -10.10 10.52
C GLY A 223 -8.40 -10.46 9.05
N ILE A 224 -8.37 -9.48 8.14
CA ILE A 224 -8.47 -9.72 6.70
C ILE A 224 -7.08 -9.79 6.10
N PRO A 225 -6.73 -10.87 5.38
CA PRO A 225 -5.50 -10.97 4.60
C PRO A 225 -5.24 -9.71 3.77
N ALA A 226 -4.09 -9.07 3.99
CA ALA A 226 -3.73 -7.83 3.31
C ALA A 226 -2.31 -7.90 2.74
N GLY A 227 -2.15 -7.42 1.51
CA GLY A 227 -0.89 -7.49 0.78
C GLY A 227 -0.63 -6.30 -0.13
N GLY A 228 0.59 -5.76 -0.11
CA GLY A 228 1.00 -4.72 -1.05
C GLY A 228 2.23 -3.91 -0.63
N PHE A 229 2.26 -2.63 -0.97
CA PHE A 229 3.47 -1.79 -0.91
C PHE A 229 3.52 -0.93 0.36
N ALA A 230 4.73 -0.65 0.82
CA ALA A 230 5.00 0.38 1.81
C ALA A 230 6.39 0.99 1.60
N ASP A 231 6.50 2.31 1.75
CA ASP A 231 7.78 3.03 1.73
C ASP A 231 8.53 2.84 3.06
N SER A 232 9.84 3.01 3.01
CA SER A 232 10.77 3.04 4.13
C SER A 232 10.40 4.03 5.25
N ASN A 233 9.59 5.06 4.99
CA ASN A 233 9.09 5.97 6.04
C ASN A 233 7.76 5.53 6.67
N ASP A 234 7.22 4.37 6.30
CA ASP A 234 5.96 3.85 6.79
C ASP A 234 6.19 2.57 7.60
N PRO A 235 6.59 2.67 8.88
CA PRO A 235 6.90 1.49 9.67
C PRO A 235 5.68 0.62 10.00
N ALA A 236 4.46 1.18 9.98
CA ALA A 236 3.25 0.48 10.42
C ALA A 236 2.97 -0.81 9.62
N PRO A 237 2.93 -0.81 8.28
CA PRO A 237 2.79 -2.07 7.54
C PRO A 237 3.82 -3.13 7.91
N PHE A 238 5.10 -2.77 8.06
CA PHE A 238 6.16 -3.73 8.40
C PHE A 238 6.05 -4.27 9.83
N VAL A 239 5.64 -3.43 10.78
CA VAL A 239 5.32 -3.91 12.15
C VAL A 239 4.13 -4.85 12.09
N GLY A 240 3.09 -4.51 11.35
CA GLY A 240 1.94 -5.39 11.11
C GLY A 240 2.34 -6.73 10.49
N GLU A 241 3.31 -6.74 9.57
CA GLU A 241 3.85 -7.98 8.99
C GLU A 241 4.66 -8.80 10.02
N ALA A 242 5.49 -8.14 10.81
CA ALA A 242 6.28 -8.79 11.86
C ALA A 242 5.40 -9.42 12.95
N GLU A 243 4.25 -8.82 13.23
CA GLU A 243 3.25 -9.32 14.19
C GLU A 243 2.18 -10.21 13.54
N GLY A 244 2.28 -10.50 12.23
CA GLY A 244 1.34 -11.38 11.53
C GLY A 244 -0.06 -10.79 11.30
N THR A 245 -0.26 -9.50 11.57
CA THR A 245 -1.50 -8.76 11.30
C THR A 245 -1.64 -8.42 9.80
N VAL A 246 -0.53 -8.14 9.11
CA VAL A 246 -0.48 -7.92 7.66
C VAL A 246 0.26 -9.09 7.01
N GLU A 247 -0.26 -9.65 5.92
CA GLU A 247 0.29 -10.90 5.38
C GLU A 247 1.54 -10.70 4.51
N VAL A 248 1.55 -9.67 3.67
CA VAL A 248 2.70 -9.36 2.80
C VAL A 248 2.90 -7.85 2.66
N VAL A 249 4.11 -7.39 2.96
CA VAL A 249 4.55 -6.02 2.67
C VAL A 249 5.79 -6.05 1.79
N VAL A 250 5.76 -5.28 0.71
CA VAL A 250 6.87 -5.10 -0.22
C VAL A 250 7.51 -3.74 0.02
N PRO A 251 8.79 -3.68 0.44
CA PRO A 251 9.47 -2.41 0.61
C PRO A 251 9.79 -1.78 -0.74
N VAL A 252 9.27 -0.59 -1.00
CA VAL A 252 9.50 0.15 -2.25
C VAL A 252 9.19 1.64 -2.03
N ASP A 253 9.97 2.53 -2.64
CA ASP A 253 9.58 3.95 -2.73
C ASP A 253 8.28 4.07 -3.53
N ASP A 254 7.30 4.77 -2.97
CA ASP A 254 5.96 4.89 -3.53
C ASP A 254 5.70 6.27 -4.18
N GLY A 255 6.68 7.18 -4.15
CA GLY A 255 6.59 8.53 -4.69
C GLY A 255 6.94 8.64 -6.19
N ALA A 256 7.55 7.61 -6.76
CA ALA A 256 8.00 7.59 -8.16
C ALA A 256 6.85 7.72 -9.17
N ARG A 257 7.19 7.97 -10.44
CA ARG A 257 6.18 8.16 -11.50
C ARG A 257 5.38 6.87 -11.74
N PRO A 258 4.07 6.95 -12.04
CA PRO A 258 3.19 5.78 -12.14
C PRO A 258 3.68 4.70 -13.11
N GLU A 259 4.34 5.10 -14.19
CA GLU A 259 4.84 4.20 -15.24
C GLU A 259 5.94 3.26 -14.70
N CYS A 260 6.63 3.67 -13.64
CA CYS A 260 7.71 2.89 -13.03
C CYS A 260 7.17 1.61 -12.36
N TYR A 261 5.93 1.61 -11.88
CA TYR A 261 5.34 0.46 -11.20
C TYR A 261 4.79 -0.61 -12.13
N ARG A 262 4.66 -0.32 -13.44
CA ARG A 262 4.15 -1.30 -14.41
C ARG A 262 5.02 -2.55 -14.49
N ALA A 263 6.35 -2.38 -14.47
CA ALA A 263 7.27 -3.51 -14.48
C ALA A 263 7.10 -4.41 -13.24
N LEU A 264 6.72 -3.84 -12.10
CA LEU A 264 6.50 -4.58 -10.85
C LEU A 264 5.18 -5.36 -10.92
N SER A 265 4.09 -4.75 -11.42
CA SER A 265 2.83 -5.49 -11.60
C SER A 265 2.99 -6.62 -12.61
N ASP A 266 3.68 -6.37 -13.74
CA ASP A 266 3.91 -7.38 -14.76
C ASP A 266 4.75 -8.55 -14.21
N TYR A 267 5.75 -8.25 -13.37
CA TYR A 267 6.54 -9.28 -12.68
C TYR A 267 5.71 -10.11 -11.71
N VAL A 268 4.91 -9.46 -10.84
CA VAL A 268 4.02 -10.16 -9.89
C VAL A 268 3.06 -11.08 -10.62
N LEU A 269 2.44 -10.59 -11.70
CA LEU A 269 1.51 -11.39 -12.51
C LEU A 269 2.19 -12.55 -13.21
N GLN A 270 3.38 -12.34 -13.79
CA GLN A 270 4.18 -13.42 -14.36
C GLN A 270 4.51 -14.48 -13.31
N ARG A 271 4.93 -14.06 -12.11
CA ARG A 271 5.29 -14.97 -11.02
C ARG A 271 4.09 -15.62 -10.34
N ALA A 272 2.88 -15.10 -10.54
CA ALA A 272 1.63 -15.69 -10.07
C ALA A 272 0.96 -16.63 -11.09
N ASP A 273 1.54 -16.80 -12.29
CA ASP A 273 0.94 -17.48 -13.46
C ASP A 273 -0.37 -16.82 -13.93
N LEU A 274 -0.49 -15.50 -13.72
CA LEU A 274 -1.65 -14.68 -14.09
C LEU A 274 -1.31 -13.62 -15.14
N ALA A 275 -0.12 -13.67 -15.73
CA ALA A 275 0.18 -12.84 -16.89
C ALA A 275 -0.86 -13.15 -17.97
N PRO A 276 -1.38 -12.14 -18.70
CA PRO A 276 -2.18 -12.41 -19.88
C PRO A 276 -1.28 -13.21 -20.82
N TYR A 277 -1.55 -14.51 -20.98
CA TYR A 277 -1.06 -15.22 -22.12
C TYR A 277 -1.54 -14.40 -23.32
N LYS A 278 -0.60 -13.92 -24.13
CA LYS A 278 -0.96 -13.45 -25.46
C LYS A 278 -1.55 -14.68 -26.13
N ASP A 279 -2.88 -14.75 -26.21
CA ASP A 279 -3.51 -15.44 -27.32
C ASP A 279 -3.02 -14.81 -28.63
#